data_AF-A0A522WAI9-F1
#
_entry.id   AF-A0A522WAI9-F1
#
_cell.length_a   1.000
_cell.length_b   1.000
_cell.length_c   1.000
_cell.angle_alpha   90.00
_cell.angle_beta   90.00
_cell.angle_gamma   90.00
#
_symmetry.space_group_name_H-M   'P 1'
#
loop_
_entity.id
_entity.type
_entity.pdbx_description
1 polymer ?
#
loop_
_entity_poly.entity_id
_entity_poly.type
_entity_poly.pdbx_seq_one_letter_code
_entity_poly.pdbx_strand_id
1 'polypeptide(L)'
;SEHRRTEGKDTGTVRFDDGAVTVVADLPKKVEWDQAQLATIVGRIRASGDDPGEYVDLTFKVSERKYGAWPAHIRTAFEAARTVKAGKPTFVLKPTTP
;
A
#
# COMPACT_ATOMS: atom_id res chain seq x y z
N SER A 1 -7.73 -17.29 31.56
CA SER A 1 -8.65 -18.16 30.78
C SER A 1 -10.00 -17.46 30.79
N GLU A 2 -10.63 -17.03 29.72
CA GLU A 2 -10.56 -17.33 28.29
C GLU A 2 -10.85 -16.02 27.52
N HIS A 3 -10.03 -15.73 26.52
CA HIS A 3 -10.21 -14.59 25.64
C HIS A 3 -11.19 -14.97 24.52
N ARG A 4 -12.44 -14.52 24.61
CA ARG A 4 -13.33 -14.39 23.44
C ARG A 4 -13.13 -13.01 22.82
N ARG A 5 -12.07 -12.89 22.03
CA ARG A 5 -12.10 -12.06 20.81
C ARG A 5 -12.77 -12.97 19.77
N THR A 6 -13.76 -12.56 19.02
CA THR A 6 -13.59 -11.70 17.85
C THR A 6 -14.97 -11.65 17.23
N GLU A 7 -15.61 -10.48 17.17
CA GLU A 7 -16.67 -10.19 16.20
C GLU A 7 -17.06 -8.71 16.33
N GLY A 8 -16.48 -7.89 15.45
CA GLY A 8 -17.17 -6.72 14.91
C GLY A 8 -17.26 -5.46 15.77
N LYS A 9 -16.34 -5.21 16.69
CA LYS A 9 -16.20 -3.90 17.36
C LYS A 9 -14.74 -3.46 17.44
N ASP A 10 -14.12 -3.22 16.29
CA ASP A 10 -12.74 -2.69 16.20
C ASP A 10 -12.66 -1.16 16.33
N THR A 11 -13.77 -0.50 16.69
CA THR A 11 -13.78 0.97 16.85
C THR A 11 -14.47 1.38 18.13
N GLY A 12 -13.77 2.17 18.93
CA GLY A 12 -14.26 2.78 20.16
C GLY A 12 -13.10 3.30 21.01
N THR A 13 -13.36 4.38 21.76
CA THR A 13 -12.43 4.90 22.77
C THR A 13 -12.23 3.86 23.86
N VAL A 14 -11.01 3.36 24.02
CA VAL A 14 -10.70 2.48 25.14
C VAL A 14 -10.10 3.31 26.26
N ARG A 15 -10.78 3.31 27.41
CA ARG A 15 -10.34 4.00 28.63
C ARG A 15 -9.75 2.94 29.56
N PHE A 16 -8.48 3.07 29.86
CA PHE A 16 -7.83 2.28 30.90
C PHE A 16 -7.24 3.23 31.93
N ASP A 17 -7.48 2.94 33.21
CA ASP A 17 -6.87 3.67 34.31
C ASP A 17 -5.54 3.01 34.69
N ASP A 18 -4.47 3.80 34.65
CA ASP A 18 -3.16 3.44 35.19
C ASP A 18 -2.83 4.42 36.33
N GLY A 19 -3.11 4.00 37.56
CA GLY A 19 -2.85 4.80 38.76
C GLY A 19 -3.63 6.12 38.78
N ALA A 20 -2.94 7.26 38.69
CA ALA A 20 -3.52 8.60 38.79
C ALA A 20 -3.89 9.23 37.43
N VAL A 21 -3.79 8.47 36.33
CA VAL A 21 -3.97 8.99 34.98
C VAL A 21 -4.92 8.10 34.18
N THR A 22 -5.90 8.74 33.55
CA THR A 22 -6.78 8.09 32.59
C THR A 22 -6.19 8.20 31.19
N VAL A 23 -5.82 7.06 30.59
CA VAL A 23 -5.38 7.02 29.20
C VAL A 23 -6.60 6.84 28.30
N VAL A 24 -6.84 7.82 27.44
CA VAL A 24 -7.91 7.80 26.44
C VAL A 24 -7.27 7.52 25.08
N ALA A 25 -7.38 6.29 24.60
CA ALA A 25 -6.97 5.94 23.23
C ALA A 25 -8.18 6.08 22.31
N ASP A 26 -8.18 7.12 21.47
CA ASP A 26 -9.12 7.23 20.35
C ASP A 26 -8.66 6.31 19.22
N LEU A 27 -9.51 5.35 18.84
CA LEU A 27 -9.28 4.42 17.73
C LEU A 27 -10.25 4.79 16.60
N PRO A 28 -9.84 5.69 15.69
CA PRO A 28 -10.70 6.11 14.59
C PRO A 28 -10.94 4.94 13.63
N LYS A 29 -12.12 4.95 13.00
CA LYS A 29 -12.47 4.01 11.94
C LYS A 29 -11.42 4.06 10.83
N LYS A 30 -10.74 2.94 10.60
CA LYS A 30 -9.85 2.73 9.46
C LYS A 30 -10.57 1.82 8.46
N VAL A 31 -10.82 2.35 7.26
CA VAL A 31 -11.31 1.52 6.15
C VAL A 31 -10.09 0.92 5.46
N GLU A 32 -10.03 -0.42 5.43
CA GLU A 32 -9.02 -1.16 4.68
C GLU A 32 -9.69 -1.93 3.55
N TRP A 33 -9.08 -1.89 2.37
CA TRP A 33 -9.61 -2.54 1.17
C TRP A 33 -8.76 -3.75 0.81
N ASP A 34 -9.39 -4.92 0.72
CA ASP A 34 -8.76 -6.13 0.19
C ASP A 34 -8.50 -5.96 -1.32
N GLN A 35 -7.23 -5.75 -1.66
CA GLN A 35 -6.80 -5.50 -3.03
C GLN A 35 -7.04 -6.70 -3.96
N ALA A 36 -7.02 -7.94 -3.44
CA ALA A 36 -7.28 -9.13 -4.26
C ALA A 36 -8.76 -9.23 -4.61
N GLN A 37 -9.63 -8.91 -3.66
CA GLN A 37 -11.07 -8.84 -3.91
C GLN A 37 -11.42 -7.68 -4.86
N LEU A 38 -10.81 -6.51 -4.69
CA LEU A 38 -10.99 -5.39 -5.62
C LEU A 38 -10.55 -5.76 -7.04
N ALA A 39 -9.41 -6.44 -7.21
CA ALA A 39 -8.97 -6.90 -8.52
C ALA A 39 -9.98 -7.86 -9.19
N THR A 40 -10.61 -8.73 -8.39
CA THR A 40 -11.66 -9.65 -8.87
C THR A 40 -12.90 -8.90 -9.32
N ILE A 41 -13.35 -7.89 -8.55
CA ILE A 41 -14.51 -7.05 -8.88
C ILE A 41 -14.24 -6.26 -10.16
N VAL A 42 -13.07 -5.61 -10.26
CA VAL A 42 -12.65 -4.89 -11.48
C VAL A 42 -12.63 -5.80 -12.70
N GLY A 43 -12.17 -7.04 -12.56
CA GLY A 43 -12.23 -8.04 -13.63
C GLY A 43 -13.65 -8.35 -14.09
N ARG A 44 -14.61 -8.45 -13.17
CA ARG A 44 -16.03 -8.69 -13.47
C ARG A 44 -16.68 -7.51 -14.19
N ILE A 45 -16.38 -6.28 -13.76
CA ILE A 45 -16.87 -5.05 -14.41
C ILE A 45 -16.43 -5.03 -15.88
N ARG A 46 -15.13 -5.26 -16.14
CA ARG A 46 -14.60 -5.35 -17.51
C ARG A 46 -15.24 -6.45 -18.33
N ALA A 47 -15.44 -7.64 -17.75
CA ALA A 47 -16.06 -8.76 -18.44
C ALA A 47 -17.53 -8.51 -18.80
N SER A 48 -18.19 -7.59 -18.09
CA SER A 48 -19.56 -7.15 -18.36
C SER A 48 -19.65 -6.06 -19.43
N GLY A 49 -18.50 -5.53 -19.87
CA GLY A 49 -18.41 -4.46 -20.89
C GLY A 49 -18.33 -3.05 -20.32
N ASP A 50 -18.44 -2.88 -19.00
CA ASP A 50 -18.36 -1.59 -18.33
C ASP A 50 -16.91 -1.16 -18.10
N ASP A 51 -16.70 0.15 -17.94
CA ASP A 51 -15.40 0.73 -17.58
C ASP A 51 -15.23 0.80 -16.06
N PRO A 52 -14.27 0.07 -15.45
CA PRO A 52 -13.97 0.20 -14.02
C PRO A 52 -13.50 1.60 -13.61
N GLY A 53 -12.97 2.40 -14.54
CA GLY A 53 -12.50 3.76 -14.26
C GLY A 53 -13.58 4.70 -13.74
N GLU A 54 -14.86 4.38 -13.98
CA GLU A 54 -15.99 5.13 -13.41
C GLU A 54 -16.21 4.86 -11.92
N TYR A 55 -15.63 3.79 -11.37
CA TYR A 55 -15.89 3.32 -10.00
C TYR A 55 -14.64 3.27 -9.12
N VAL A 56 -13.45 3.14 -9.72
CA VAL A 56 -12.19 2.98 -8.97
C VAL A 56 -11.01 3.65 -9.67
N ASP A 57 -10.14 4.26 -8.86
CA ASP A 57 -8.82 4.66 -9.31
C ASP A 57 -7.87 3.45 -9.40
N LEU A 58 -7.38 3.18 -10.60
CA LEU A 58 -6.45 2.08 -10.86
C LEU A 58 -5.01 2.58 -10.88
N THR A 59 -4.22 2.20 -9.87
CA THR A 59 -2.78 2.45 -9.83
C THR A 59 -2.00 1.15 -9.96
N PHE A 60 -1.11 1.07 -10.95
CA PHE A 60 -0.16 -0.03 -11.07
C PHE A 60 1.15 0.31 -10.34
N LYS A 61 1.59 -0.59 -9.45
CA LYS A 61 2.86 -0.46 -8.74
C LYS A 61 3.85 -1.51 -9.23
N VAL A 62 4.90 -1.06 -9.90
CA VAL A 62 6.02 -1.92 -10.32
C VAL A 62 7.22 -1.63 -9.43
N SER A 63 7.71 -2.65 -8.74
CA SER A 63 8.97 -2.55 -7.98
C SER A 63 10.14 -2.61 -8.95
N GLU A 64 11.10 -1.68 -8.84
CA GLU A 64 12.33 -1.67 -9.64
C GLU A 64 13.13 -2.99 -9.51
N ARG A 65 13.13 -3.59 -8.31
CA ARG A 65 13.73 -4.91 -8.09
C ARG A 65 13.04 -6.00 -8.92
N LYS A 66 11.70 -6.00 -8.96
CA LYS A 66 10.95 -6.95 -9.78
C LYS A 66 11.19 -6.69 -11.27
N TYR A 67 11.12 -5.44 -11.69
CA TYR A 67 11.40 -5.02 -13.07
C TYR A 67 12.77 -5.52 -13.57
N GLY A 68 13.82 -5.40 -12.75
CA GLY A 68 15.16 -5.90 -13.07
C GLY A 68 15.27 -7.43 -13.15
N ALA A 69 14.38 -8.17 -12.48
CA ALA A 69 14.37 -9.63 -12.45
C ALA A 69 13.46 -10.26 -13.52
N TRP A 70 12.73 -9.46 -14.29
CA TRP A 70 11.79 -9.97 -15.29
C TRP A 70 12.50 -10.49 -16.56
N PRO A 71 11.88 -11.45 -17.27
CA PRO A 71 12.29 -11.81 -18.63
C PRO A 71 12.30 -10.58 -19.55
N ALA A 72 13.25 -10.55 -20.49
CA ALA A 72 13.45 -9.41 -21.38
C ALA A 72 12.17 -8.99 -22.14
N HIS A 73 11.40 -9.96 -22.65
CA HIS A 73 10.18 -9.67 -23.42
C HIS A 73 9.11 -8.94 -22.60
N ILE A 74 8.96 -9.25 -21.31
CA ILE A 74 8.05 -8.53 -20.42
C ILE A 74 8.61 -7.14 -20.11
N ARG A 75 9.91 -7.06 -19.80
CA ARG A 75 10.58 -5.81 -19.45
C ARG A 75 10.48 -4.77 -20.57
N THR A 76 10.72 -5.16 -21.81
CA THR A 76 10.65 -4.28 -22.99
C THR A 76 9.27 -3.66 -23.17
N ALA A 77 8.19 -4.38 -22.87
CA ALA A 77 6.83 -3.84 -22.96
C ALA A 77 6.56 -2.68 -21.98
N PHE A 78 7.30 -2.61 -20.87
CA PHE A 78 7.15 -1.58 -19.84
C PHE A 78 8.16 -0.43 -19.95
N GLU A 79 9.14 -0.55 -20.85
CA GLU A 79 10.24 0.40 -20.96
C GLU A 79 9.76 1.81 -21.33
N ALA A 80 8.82 1.91 -22.28
CA ALA A 80 8.23 3.20 -22.69
C ALA A 80 7.44 3.89 -21.57
N ALA A 81 6.90 3.13 -20.62
CA ALA A 81 6.18 3.66 -19.46
C ALA A 81 7.12 3.96 -18.27
N ARG A 82 8.39 3.56 -18.33
CA ARG A 82 9.35 3.72 -17.25
C ARG A 82 10.14 5.02 -17.41
N THR A 83 9.87 5.99 -16.54
CA THR A 83 10.69 7.20 -16.44
C THR A 83 11.68 7.11 -15.28
N VAL A 84 12.98 7.26 -15.57
CA VAL A 84 14.01 7.44 -14.53
C VAL A 84 14.24 8.93 -14.32
N LYS A 85 13.98 9.40 -13.11
CA LYS A 85 14.32 10.76 -12.69
C LYS A 85 15.50 10.70 -11.73
N ALA A 86 16.35 11.73 -11.75
CA ALA A 86 17.42 11.84 -10.77
C ALA A 86 16.82 11.85 -9.36
N GLY A 87 17.35 10.98 -8.49
CA GLY A 87 16.98 10.97 -7.09
C GLY A 87 17.55 12.18 -6.34
N LYS A 88 17.16 12.34 -5.07
CA LYS A 88 17.77 13.35 -4.20
C LYS A 88 19.29 13.09 -4.12
N PRO A 89 20.16 14.06 -4.50
CA PRO A 89 21.59 13.85 -4.46
C PRO A 89 22.04 13.60 -3.01
N THR A 90 22.94 12.64 -2.84
CA THR A 90 23.63 12.39 -1.57
C THR A 90 25.10 12.68 -1.78
N PHE A 91 25.65 13.57 -0.96
CA PHE A 91 27.05 13.97 -1.05
C PHE A 91 27.85 13.27 0.04
N VAL A 92 28.96 12.65 -0.34
CA VAL A 92 29.92 12.07 0.60
C VAL A 92 31.24 12.80 0.39
N LEU A 93 31.70 13.50 1.41
CA LEU A 93 33.00 14.16 1.39
C LEU A 93 34.07 13.12 1.75
N LYS A 94 35.10 13.03 0.92
CA LYS A 94 36.28 12.20 1.19
C LYS A 94 37.52 13.10 1.21
N PRO A 95 38.42 12.95 2.20
CA PRO A 95 39.68 13.66 2.19
C PRO A 95 40.50 13.22 0.97
N THR A 96 40.95 14.18 0.18
CA THR A 96 41.99 13.95 -0.83
C THR A 96 43.32 13.84 -0.08
N THR A 97 43.73 12.61 0.23
CA THR A 97 45.09 12.38 0.72
C THR A 97 46.05 12.60 -0.45
N PRO A 98 47.07 13.47 -0.31
CA PRO A 98 48.11 13.66 -1.32
C PRO A 98 48.99 12.41 -1.50
#